data_AF-F9G421-F1
#
_entry.id   AF-F9G421-F1
#
_cell.length_a   1.000
_cell.length_b   1.000
_cell.length_c   1.000
_cell.angle_alpha   90.00
_cell.angle_beta   90.00
_cell.angle_gamma   90.00
#
_symmetry.space_group_name_H-M   'P 1'
#
loop_
_entity.id
_entity.type
_entity.pdbx_description
1 polymer ?
#
loop_
_entity_poly.entity_id
_entity_poly.type
_entity_poly.pdbx_seq_one_letter_code
_entity_poly.pdbx_strand_id
1 'polypeptide(L)'
;MPRNFQFVTVSNPTEPVPSHVRSLTHSHAVRQRHAKERRLRMQKHQEDMSRNAERTSLNKLLGYGRDPFDALPKQLLSHENFLLDHYVRVVVPYNVKTCRLFNQMNDHEAKVMRDWVGLAITDSDLLCSIIFLGACRHILISNPKSGLTQVALQYKYNGLKALRHAVSGASPIVSALTIAKACAMALDESSLQFRISGPNGCRECRHREYDQQHISVQAIHKIISILLVSVSMFPSLSNISWFFITMSSPPTAIPTGSWVLITGATGFVASHVTRQLLQRGYKVRGTVRDQAKAQWLIDDHFKSYADSGSYELVTVPDLSAAGAFDEAVKSVSAVAHIASVLDFDPNPNNVVPQTVAGVTSVLESASKESSVTRFVFTSSIVAAVFPTADQDGVVDRNSWNEFAVKEAWAPPPYEPSRAMLVYAASKVAAEQALWKYVDENKPQFVTNVVSPSGILGEPLHERHATSYGNWIYSLFTEKREMIDTFQTAFFVDVQDVALIHVAALLDPEVKDARLQTWGHKAHWNDFLPILRELRPQRKFIPEYPETFYLKLSTDQSESVALLKKWAGQDGWKPLRQIITEAINNPCWKTE
;
A
#
# COMPACT_ATOMS: atom_id res chain seq x y z
N MET A 1 35.21 -51.75 -67.94
CA MET A 1 36.53 -51.78 -67.28
C MET A 1 36.31 -51.71 -65.78
N PRO A 2 36.78 -52.68 -64.99
CA PRO A 2 36.68 -52.60 -63.54
C PRO A 2 37.56 -51.44 -63.05
N ARG A 3 36.94 -50.42 -62.44
CA ARG A 3 37.69 -49.36 -61.78
C ARG A 3 38.31 -49.97 -60.52
N ASN A 4 39.60 -50.31 -60.59
CA ASN A 4 40.39 -50.65 -59.42
C ASN A 4 40.29 -49.49 -58.41
N PHE A 5 39.57 -49.72 -57.31
CA PHE A 5 39.53 -48.77 -56.20
C PHE A 5 40.84 -48.90 -55.42
N GLN A 6 41.76 -47.94 -55.60
CA GLN A 6 42.92 -47.80 -54.72
C GLN A 6 42.47 -47.16 -53.40
N PHE A 7 42.47 -47.93 -52.33
CA PHE A 7 42.31 -47.42 -50.97
C PHE A 7 43.65 -46.82 -50.51
N VAL A 8 43.64 -45.53 -50.14
CA VAL A 8 44.81 -44.83 -49.60
C VAL A 8 44.60 -44.66 -48.09
N THR A 9 45.37 -45.39 -47.30
CA THR A 9 45.37 -45.31 -45.82
C THR A 9 46.05 -44.00 -45.39
N VAL A 10 45.37 -43.19 -44.58
CA VAL A 10 45.78 -41.80 -44.23
C VAL A 10 46.52 -41.72 -42.89
N SER A 11 47.07 -42.83 -42.38
CA SER A 11 47.75 -42.87 -41.08
C SER A 11 49.05 -43.66 -41.17
N ASN A 12 50.17 -42.95 -40.95
CA ASN A 12 51.56 -43.42 -40.84
C ASN A 12 52.07 -44.40 -41.92
N PRO A 13 52.46 -43.90 -43.12
CA PRO A 13 53.19 -44.71 -44.09
C PRO A 13 54.67 -44.85 -43.67
N THR A 14 55.13 -46.08 -43.47
CA THR A 14 56.52 -46.42 -43.10
C THR A 14 57.49 -46.46 -44.29
N GLU A 15 57.03 -46.15 -45.51
CA GLU A 15 57.85 -46.05 -46.73
C GLU A 15 57.40 -44.87 -47.62
N PRO A 16 58.29 -44.29 -48.46
CA PRO A 16 58.01 -43.06 -49.19
C PRO A 16 56.90 -43.22 -50.24
N VAL A 17 55.73 -42.62 -49.94
CA VAL A 17 54.55 -42.65 -50.81
C VAL A 17 54.82 -41.99 -52.18
N PRO A 18 54.53 -42.66 -53.31
CA PRO A 18 54.74 -42.13 -54.67
C PRO A 18 53.99 -40.81 -54.91
N SER A 19 54.62 -39.89 -55.66
CA SER A 19 54.13 -38.51 -55.90
C SER A 19 52.71 -38.45 -56.45
N HIS A 20 52.34 -39.38 -57.34
CA HIS A 20 51.00 -39.50 -57.92
C HIS A 20 49.91 -39.76 -56.85
N VAL A 21 50.21 -40.60 -55.85
CA VAL A 21 49.24 -40.95 -54.80
C VAL A 21 49.07 -39.79 -53.82
N ARG A 22 50.15 -39.05 -53.49
CA ARG A 22 50.08 -37.79 -52.72
C ARG A 22 49.26 -36.72 -53.45
N SER A 23 49.42 -36.61 -54.77
CA SER A 23 48.62 -35.71 -55.61
C SER A 23 47.14 -36.07 -55.57
N LEU A 24 46.79 -37.37 -55.61
CA LEU A 24 45.40 -37.83 -55.53
C LEU A 24 44.77 -37.59 -54.15
N THR A 25 45.46 -37.89 -53.04
CA THR A 25 44.95 -37.58 -51.69
C THR A 25 44.84 -36.08 -51.46
N HIS A 26 45.80 -35.28 -51.92
CA HIS A 26 45.72 -33.83 -51.86
C HIS A 26 44.54 -33.32 -52.70
N SER A 27 44.33 -33.85 -53.92
CA SER A 27 43.20 -33.50 -54.77
C SER A 27 41.84 -33.90 -54.17
N HIS A 28 41.76 -35.05 -53.49
CA HIS A 28 40.54 -35.51 -52.82
C HIS A 28 40.25 -34.68 -51.56
N ALA A 29 41.27 -34.39 -50.74
CA ALA A 29 41.15 -33.53 -49.56
C ALA A 29 40.76 -32.10 -49.96
N VAL A 30 41.34 -31.55 -51.03
CA VAL A 30 40.97 -30.25 -51.61
C VAL A 30 39.52 -30.29 -52.09
N ARG A 31 39.09 -31.36 -52.80
CA ARG A 31 37.70 -31.50 -53.25
C ARG A 31 36.70 -31.60 -52.09
N GLN A 32 37.01 -32.35 -51.04
CA GLN A 32 36.16 -32.41 -49.85
C GLN A 32 36.12 -31.07 -49.10
N ARG A 33 37.25 -30.37 -49.01
CA ARG A 33 37.31 -29.03 -48.41
C ARG A 33 36.46 -28.04 -49.22
N HIS A 34 36.57 -28.06 -50.54
CA HIS A 34 35.76 -27.22 -51.43
C HIS A 34 34.26 -27.56 -51.37
N ALA A 35 33.90 -28.83 -51.24
CA ALA A 35 32.51 -29.27 -51.08
C ALA A 35 31.92 -28.85 -49.72
N LYS A 36 32.71 -28.96 -48.64
CA LYS A 36 32.33 -28.48 -47.31
C LYS A 36 32.17 -26.96 -47.30
N GLU A 37 33.10 -26.23 -47.91
CA GLU A 37 32.98 -24.78 -48.09
C GLU A 37 31.76 -24.39 -48.94
N ARG A 38 31.43 -25.15 -49.99
CA ARG A 38 30.22 -24.89 -50.78
C ARG A 38 28.94 -25.09 -49.97
N ARG A 39 28.88 -26.14 -49.15
CA ARG A 39 27.76 -26.37 -48.22
C ARG A 39 27.64 -25.26 -47.18
N LEU A 40 28.75 -24.85 -46.57
CA LEU A 40 28.79 -23.72 -45.64
C LEU A 40 28.38 -22.40 -46.32
N ARG A 41 28.81 -22.16 -47.56
CA ARG A 41 28.38 -20.99 -48.34
C ARG A 41 26.90 -21.03 -48.68
N MET A 42 26.35 -22.19 -49.07
CA MET A 42 24.90 -22.31 -49.29
C MET A 42 24.11 -22.13 -48.01
N GLN A 43 24.55 -22.73 -46.90
CA GLN A 43 23.89 -22.61 -45.61
C GLN A 43 23.91 -21.15 -45.13
N LYS A 44 25.06 -20.47 -45.28
CA LYS A 44 25.18 -19.04 -45.01
C LYS A 44 24.30 -18.21 -45.95
N HIS A 45 24.24 -18.53 -47.25
CA HIS A 45 23.38 -17.84 -48.20
C HIS A 45 21.88 -18.05 -47.88
N GLN A 46 21.51 -19.22 -47.38
CA GLN A 46 20.13 -19.55 -47.02
C GLN A 46 19.72 -18.93 -45.68
N GLU A 47 20.65 -18.82 -44.73
CA GLU A 47 20.52 -18.01 -43.51
C GLU A 47 20.46 -16.51 -43.84
N ASP A 48 21.25 -16.04 -44.80
CA ASP A 48 21.28 -14.64 -45.23
C ASP A 48 20.00 -14.29 -46.01
N MET A 49 19.48 -15.20 -46.84
CA MET A 49 18.18 -15.07 -47.51
C MET A 49 17.03 -15.09 -46.50
N SER A 50 17.07 -15.95 -45.49
CA SER A 50 16.06 -15.97 -44.41
C SER A 50 16.12 -14.68 -43.58
N ARG A 51 17.32 -14.22 -43.21
CA ARG A 51 17.53 -12.93 -42.54
C ARG A 51 17.10 -11.74 -43.38
N ASN A 52 17.31 -11.77 -44.70
CA ASN A 52 16.84 -10.71 -45.60
C ASN A 52 15.32 -10.73 -45.77
N ALA A 53 14.71 -11.91 -45.89
CA ALA A 53 13.24 -12.04 -45.94
C ALA A 53 12.61 -11.51 -44.64
N GLU A 54 13.20 -11.85 -43.49
CA GLU A 54 12.84 -11.34 -42.17
C GLU A 54 13.02 -9.82 -42.03
N ARG A 55 14.17 -9.27 -42.45
CA ARG A 55 14.42 -7.82 -42.51
C ARG A 55 13.43 -7.08 -43.40
N THR A 56 13.10 -7.66 -44.56
CA THR A 56 12.14 -7.05 -45.50
C THR A 56 10.73 -7.03 -44.91
N SER A 57 10.36 -8.05 -44.13
CA SER A 57 9.08 -8.11 -43.43
C SER A 57 8.96 -7.08 -42.29
N LEU A 58 10.05 -6.87 -41.54
CA LEU A 58 10.17 -5.80 -40.52
C LEU A 58 10.15 -4.40 -41.13
N ASN A 59 10.86 -4.18 -42.24
CA ASN A 59 10.89 -2.90 -42.96
C ASN A 59 9.53 -2.54 -43.56
N LYS A 60 8.74 -3.52 -44.01
CA LYS A 60 7.35 -3.32 -44.44
C LYS A 60 6.42 -2.93 -43.29
N LEU A 61 6.67 -3.43 -42.08
CA LEU A 61 5.83 -3.16 -40.90
C LEU A 61 6.05 -1.75 -40.33
N LEU A 62 7.26 -1.18 -40.49
CA LEU A 62 7.67 0.07 -39.84
C LEU A 62 7.52 1.32 -40.72
N GLY A 63 7.22 1.19 -42.02
CA GLY A 63 6.74 2.30 -42.86
C GLY A 63 7.73 3.44 -43.16
N TYR A 64 9.01 3.34 -42.77
CA TYR A 64 10.03 4.34 -43.07
C TYR A 64 11.02 3.82 -44.13
N GLY A 65 11.22 4.59 -45.20
CA GLY A 65 12.13 4.27 -46.31
C GLY A 65 13.63 4.36 -45.99
N ARG A 66 14.03 4.13 -44.74
CA ARG A 66 15.44 3.99 -44.31
C ARG A 66 15.57 2.79 -43.38
N ASP A 67 16.73 2.13 -43.41
CA ASP A 67 17.01 0.93 -42.61
C ASP A 67 16.87 1.25 -41.11
N PRO A 68 15.96 0.58 -40.35
CA PRO A 68 15.79 0.82 -38.91
C PRO A 68 17.03 0.50 -38.08
N PHE A 69 18.01 -0.24 -38.63
CA PHE A 69 19.29 -0.48 -37.98
C PHE A 69 20.31 0.66 -38.14
N ASP A 70 20.09 1.61 -39.08
CA ASP A 70 20.89 2.85 -39.17
C ASP A 70 20.46 3.89 -38.10
N ALA A 71 19.32 3.67 -37.45
CA ALA A 71 18.79 4.52 -36.38
C ALA A 71 19.15 4.02 -34.97
N LEU A 72 19.90 2.92 -34.85
CA LEU A 72 20.29 2.38 -33.55
C LEU A 72 21.37 3.25 -32.90
N PRO A 73 21.20 3.65 -31.64
CA PRO A 73 22.11 4.52 -30.91
C PRO A 73 23.44 3.84 -30.55
N LYS A 74 23.53 2.51 -30.71
CA LYS A 74 24.75 1.71 -30.53
C LYS A 74 24.72 0.44 -31.38
N GLN A 75 25.90 -0.11 -31.69
CA GLN A 75 26.01 -1.44 -32.29
C GLN A 75 25.65 -2.51 -31.26
N LEU A 76 24.66 -3.35 -31.58
CA LEU A 76 24.12 -4.34 -30.64
C LEU A 76 24.96 -5.61 -30.60
N LEU A 77 25.14 -6.15 -29.39
CA LEU A 77 25.78 -7.45 -29.18
C LEU A 77 24.87 -8.59 -29.68
N SER A 78 25.42 -9.79 -29.88
CA SER A 78 24.67 -10.94 -30.42
C SER A 78 23.43 -11.31 -29.59
N HIS A 79 23.53 -11.21 -28.26
CA HIS A 79 22.41 -11.45 -27.36
C HIS A 79 21.40 -10.29 -27.30
N GLU A 80 21.84 -9.05 -27.49
CA GLU A 80 20.95 -7.88 -27.58
C GLU A 80 20.10 -7.91 -28.85
N ASN A 81 20.70 -8.33 -29.97
CA ASN A 81 19.96 -8.56 -31.21
C ASN A 81 18.88 -9.63 -31.04
N PHE A 82 19.19 -10.71 -30.32
CA PHE A 82 18.20 -11.73 -29.98
C PHE A 82 17.06 -11.18 -29.13
N LEU A 83 17.37 -10.36 -28.10
CA LEU A 83 16.34 -9.77 -27.24
C LEU A 83 15.44 -8.78 -28.00
N LEU A 84 16.00 -7.97 -28.90
CA LEU A 84 15.24 -7.08 -29.77
C LEU A 84 14.29 -7.87 -30.68
N ASP A 85 14.81 -8.90 -31.35
CA ASP A 85 14.03 -9.75 -32.25
C ASP A 85 12.93 -10.50 -31.49
N HIS A 86 13.25 -11.06 -30.32
CA HIS A 86 12.29 -11.74 -29.45
C HIS A 86 11.19 -10.79 -28.97
N TYR A 87 11.53 -9.54 -28.60
CA TYR A 87 10.53 -8.55 -28.20
C TYR A 87 9.54 -8.27 -29.33
N VAL A 88 10.08 -7.99 -30.51
CA VAL A 88 9.28 -7.61 -31.67
C VAL A 88 8.38 -8.75 -32.14
N ARG A 89 8.93 -9.97 -32.27
CA ARG A 89 8.20 -11.09 -32.90
C ARG A 89 7.33 -11.87 -31.96
N VAL A 90 7.64 -11.85 -30.67
CA VAL A 90 6.96 -12.70 -29.69
C VAL A 90 6.22 -11.85 -28.67
N VAL A 91 6.88 -10.86 -28.07
CA VAL A 91 6.30 -10.11 -26.96
C VAL A 91 5.23 -9.14 -27.42
N VAL A 92 5.46 -8.37 -28.49
CA VAL A 92 4.47 -7.41 -29.01
C VAL A 92 3.18 -8.14 -29.45
N PRO A 93 3.21 -9.20 -30.27
CA PRO A 93 1.99 -9.91 -30.65
C PRO A 93 1.30 -10.59 -29.47
N TYR A 94 2.07 -11.13 -28.51
CA TYR A 94 1.53 -11.73 -27.30
C TYR A 94 0.73 -10.72 -26.46
N ASN A 95 1.29 -9.52 -26.23
CA ASN A 95 0.67 -8.47 -25.42
C ASN A 95 -0.58 -7.90 -26.10
N VAL A 96 -0.55 -7.68 -27.41
CA VAL A 96 -1.72 -7.20 -28.17
C VAL A 96 -2.87 -8.20 -28.10
N LYS A 97 -2.58 -9.50 -28.18
CA LYS A 97 -3.62 -10.56 -28.13
C LYS A 97 -4.21 -10.81 -26.73
N THR A 98 -3.45 -10.56 -25.67
CA THR A 98 -3.86 -10.89 -24.29
C THR A 98 -4.45 -9.70 -23.53
N CYS A 99 -4.31 -8.48 -24.03
CA CYS A 99 -4.81 -7.27 -23.38
C CYS A 99 -6.26 -6.95 -23.80
N ARG A 100 -7.18 -6.95 -22.82
CA ARG A 100 -8.62 -6.65 -23.02
C ARG A 100 -8.92 -5.21 -23.48
N LEU A 101 -7.92 -4.33 -23.47
CA LEU A 101 -8.06 -2.94 -23.91
C LEU A 101 -8.06 -2.80 -25.44
N PHE A 102 -7.56 -3.79 -26.19
CA PHE A 102 -7.43 -3.71 -27.65
C PHE A 102 -8.47 -4.59 -28.35
N ASN A 103 -9.63 -4.02 -28.66
CA ASN A 103 -10.75 -4.74 -29.27
C ASN A 103 -10.64 -4.96 -30.80
N GLN A 104 -9.61 -4.44 -31.48
CA GLN A 104 -9.36 -4.68 -32.91
C GLN A 104 -7.90 -5.07 -33.15
N MET A 105 -7.65 -6.36 -33.46
CA MET A 105 -6.30 -6.95 -33.40
C MET A 105 -5.30 -6.44 -34.46
N ASN A 106 -5.74 -6.00 -35.64
CA ASN A 106 -4.82 -5.88 -36.79
C ASN A 106 -4.15 -4.50 -36.99
N ASP A 107 -4.69 -3.41 -36.44
CA ASP A 107 -4.09 -2.06 -36.61
C ASP A 107 -3.21 -1.64 -35.41
N HIS A 108 -3.42 -2.26 -34.25
CA HIS A 108 -2.71 -1.92 -33.01
C HIS A 108 -1.28 -2.48 -32.98
N GLU A 109 -1.06 -3.68 -33.50
CA GLU A 109 0.28 -4.25 -33.60
C GLU A 109 1.19 -3.37 -34.47
N ALA A 110 0.69 -2.92 -35.62
CA ALA A 110 1.41 -2.02 -36.52
C ALA A 110 1.68 -0.64 -35.89
N LYS A 111 0.76 -0.11 -35.08
CA LYS A 111 0.96 1.15 -34.32
C LYS A 111 1.98 1.00 -33.20
N VAL A 112 1.91 -0.07 -32.41
CA VAL A 112 2.90 -0.36 -31.36
C VAL A 112 4.29 -0.54 -31.96
N MET A 113 4.38 -1.23 -33.10
CA MET A 113 5.64 -1.40 -33.81
C MET A 113 6.21 -0.07 -34.33
N ARG A 114 5.39 0.74 -34.99
CA ARG A 114 5.85 2.02 -35.59
C ARG A 114 6.17 3.07 -34.53
N ASP A 115 5.23 3.32 -33.62
CA ASP A 115 5.28 4.48 -32.75
C ASP A 115 6.05 4.15 -31.46
N TRP A 116 5.92 2.92 -30.97
CA TRP A 116 6.47 2.53 -29.66
C TRP A 116 7.82 1.84 -29.77
N VAL A 117 7.92 0.80 -30.60
CA VAL A 117 9.22 0.15 -30.85
C VAL A 117 10.12 1.09 -31.63
N GLY A 118 9.61 1.78 -32.64
CA GLY A 118 10.35 2.79 -33.41
C GLY A 118 10.96 3.89 -32.53
N LEU A 119 10.20 4.44 -31.57
CA LEU A 119 10.75 5.42 -30.62
C LEU A 119 11.81 4.79 -29.71
N ALA A 120 11.53 3.62 -29.15
CA ALA A 120 12.41 2.98 -28.18
C ALA A 120 13.76 2.57 -28.77
N ILE A 121 13.83 2.19 -30.05
CA ILE A 121 15.10 1.81 -30.69
C ILE A 121 16.00 3.00 -31.02
N THR A 122 15.49 4.23 -31.01
CA THR A 122 16.29 5.44 -31.31
C THR A 122 17.08 5.98 -30.12
N ASP A 123 16.78 5.51 -28.92
CA ASP A 123 17.43 5.93 -27.68
C ASP A 123 17.99 4.72 -26.92
N SER A 124 19.27 4.77 -26.55
CA SER A 124 19.99 3.61 -26.00
C SER A 124 19.41 3.15 -24.67
N ASP A 125 18.88 4.11 -23.92
CA ASP A 125 18.32 3.91 -22.60
C ASP A 125 16.88 3.38 -22.68
N LEU A 126 16.05 3.87 -23.61
CA LEU A 126 14.72 3.31 -23.88
C LEU A 126 14.81 1.89 -24.45
N LEU A 127 15.76 1.65 -25.36
CA LEU A 127 16.03 0.33 -25.94
C LEU A 127 16.35 -0.69 -24.85
N CYS A 128 17.26 -0.35 -23.93
CA CYS A 128 17.60 -1.26 -22.83
C CYS A 128 16.44 -1.45 -21.85
N SER A 129 15.75 -0.36 -21.48
CA SER A 129 14.84 -0.37 -20.34
C SER A 129 13.44 -0.88 -20.66
N ILE A 130 13.00 -0.72 -21.91
CA ILE A 130 11.65 -1.10 -22.33
C ILE A 130 11.72 -2.39 -23.14
N ILE A 131 12.57 -2.42 -24.16
CA ILE A 131 12.61 -3.53 -25.11
C ILE A 131 13.35 -4.73 -24.51
N PHE A 132 14.60 -4.56 -24.07
CA PHE A 132 15.39 -5.69 -23.57
C PHE A 132 14.84 -6.22 -22.25
N LEU A 133 14.49 -5.35 -21.30
CA LEU A 133 13.86 -5.80 -20.05
C LEU A 133 12.50 -6.45 -20.30
N GLY A 134 11.69 -5.92 -21.22
CA GLY A 134 10.41 -6.53 -21.60
C GLY A 134 10.57 -7.91 -22.27
N ALA A 135 11.60 -8.10 -23.09
CA ALA A 135 11.93 -9.40 -23.69
C ALA A 135 12.37 -10.40 -22.62
N CYS A 136 13.28 -9.97 -21.74
CA CYS A 136 13.76 -10.73 -20.61
C CYS A 136 12.60 -11.16 -19.68
N ARG A 137 11.64 -10.27 -19.41
CA ARG A 137 10.42 -10.59 -18.65
C ARG A 137 9.65 -11.73 -19.28
N HIS A 138 9.35 -11.63 -20.57
CA HIS A 138 8.61 -12.68 -21.28
C HIS A 138 9.37 -14.02 -21.29
N ILE A 139 10.70 -14.00 -21.48
CA ILE A 139 11.52 -15.22 -21.47
C ILE A 139 11.50 -15.88 -20.08
N LEU A 140 11.68 -15.09 -19.02
CA LEU A 140 11.63 -15.60 -17.64
C LEU A 140 10.27 -16.19 -17.28
N ILE A 141 9.18 -15.58 -17.76
CA ILE A 141 7.82 -16.07 -17.50
C ILE A 141 7.50 -17.32 -18.34
N SER A 142 7.93 -17.34 -19.60
CA SER A 142 7.50 -18.36 -20.56
C SER A 142 8.41 -19.59 -20.59
N ASN A 143 9.69 -19.45 -20.24
CA ASN A 143 10.66 -20.54 -20.34
C ASN A 143 11.80 -20.44 -19.29
N PRO A 144 11.50 -20.64 -18.00
CA PRO A 144 12.42 -20.38 -16.88
C PRO A 144 13.66 -21.27 -16.84
N LYS A 145 13.66 -22.42 -17.54
CA LYS A 145 14.79 -23.38 -17.59
C LYS A 145 15.75 -23.17 -18.79
N SER A 146 15.57 -22.10 -19.57
CA SER A 146 16.44 -21.82 -20.72
C SER A 146 17.80 -21.25 -20.30
N GLY A 147 18.85 -21.48 -21.09
CA GLY A 147 20.18 -20.88 -20.88
C GLY A 147 20.20 -19.34 -20.94
N LEU A 148 19.09 -18.73 -21.36
CA LEU A 148 18.89 -17.28 -21.44
C LEU A 148 18.43 -16.65 -20.12
N THR A 149 18.02 -17.46 -19.14
CA THR A 149 17.62 -16.98 -17.80
C THR A 149 18.73 -16.18 -17.12
N GLN A 150 19.98 -16.64 -17.23
CA GLN A 150 21.12 -15.96 -16.62
C GLN A 150 21.39 -14.59 -17.26
N VAL A 151 21.26 -14.50 -18.60
CA VAL A 151 21.39 -13.23 -19.34
C VAL A 151 20.26 -12.27 -18.95
N ALA A 152 19.03 -12.76 -18.83
CA ALA A 152 17.88 -11.95 -18.43
C ALA A 152 18.02 -11.38 -17.01
N LEU A 153 18.51 -12.18 -16.06
CA LEU A 153 18.78 -11.73 -14.69
C LEU A 153 19.92 -10.69 -14.66
N GLN A 154 20.97 -10.87 -15.46
CA GLN A 154 22.06 -9.91 -15.54
C GLN A 154 21.59 -8.54 -16.07
N TYR A 155 20.71 -8.50 -17.06
CA TYR A 155 20.13 -7.25 -17.58
C TYR A 155 19.27 -6.55 -16.52
N LYS A 156 18.44 -7.31 -15.77
CA LYS A 156 17.66 -6.76 -14.66
C LYS A 156 18.56 -6.17 -13.56
N TYR A 157 19.61 -6.89 -13.18
CA TYR A 157 20.58 -6.42 -12.18
C TYR A 157 21.30 -5.13 -12.64
N ASN A 158 21.72 -5.07 -13.91
CA ASN A 158 22.35 -3.87 -14.46
C ASN A 158 21.37 -2.68 -14.50
N GLY A 159 20.10 -2.93 -14.83
CA GLY A 159 19.03 -1.92 -14.75
C GLY A 159 18.83 -1.38 -13.34
N LEU A 160 18.81 -2.26 -12.32
CA LEU A 160 18.71 -1.89 -10.90
C LEU A 160 19.87 -1.03 -10.47
N LYS A 161 21.10 -1.41 -10.86
CA LYS A 161 22.31 -0.68 -10.53
C LYS A 161 22.33 0.71 -11.18
N ALA A 162 21.91 0.81 -12.44
CA ALA A 162 21.81 2.08 -13.16
C ALA A 162 20.74 3.00 -12.53
N LEU A 163 19.57 2.46 -12.20
CA LEU A 163 18.51 3.21 -11.54
C LEU A 163 18.95 3.71 -10.16
N ARG A 164 19.58 2.84 -9.36
CA ARG A 164 20.13 3.21 -8.05
C ARG A 164 21.16 4.32 -8.16
N HIS A 165 22.05 4.27 -9.14
CA HIS A 165 23.04 5.31 -9.37
C HIS A 165 22.39 6.63 -9.80
N ALA A 166 21.39 6.58 -10.69
CA ALA A 166 20.67 7.77 -11.15
C ALA A 166 19.86 8.44 -10.02
N VAL A 167 19.28 7.66 -9.11
CA VAL A 167 18.51 8.16 -7.95
C VAL A 167 19.42 8.60 -6.79
N SER A 168 20.62 8.03 -6.66
CA SER A 168 21.57 8.40 -5.60
C SER A 168 22.53 9.53 -5.97
N GLY A 169 22.49 10.00 -7.23
CA GLY A 169 23.32 11.11 -7.70
C GLY A 169 22.92 12.45 -7.09
N ALA A 170 23.88 13.37 -6.92
CA ALA A 170 23.70 14.66 -6.26
C ALA A 170 22.81 15.69 -7.02
N SER A 171 22.17 15.30 -8.12
CA SER A 171 21.28 16.18 -8.87
C SER A 171 19.83 16.03 -8.37
N PRO A 172 19.16 17.13 -7.97
CA PRO A 172 17.80 17.08 -7.45
C PRO A 172 16.73 16.82 -8.53
N ILE A 173 17.11 16.80 -9.82
CA ILE A 173 16.19 16.62 -10.95
C ILE A 173 16.39 15.23 -11.55
N VAL A 174 15.40 14.36 -11.36
CA VAL A 174 15.36 13.03 -11.96
C VAL A 174 14.87 13.14 -13.40
N SER A 175 15.64 12.63 -14.37
CA SER A 175 15.24 12.69 -15.78
C SER A 175 13.99 11.85 -16.05
N ALA A 176 13.15 12.29 -17.00
CA ALA A 176 11.95 11.54 -17.44
C ALA A 176 12.29 10.08 -17.83
N LEU A 177 13.50 9.87 -18.35
CA LEU A 177 14.03 8.56 -18.72
C LEU A 177 14.36 7.68 -17.50
N THR A 178 14.86 8.27 -16.42
CA THR A 178 15.09 7.57 -15.13
C THR A 178 13.77 7.17 -14.48
N ILE A 179 12.76 8.03 -14.61
CA ILE A 179 11.39 7.75 -14.17
C ILE A 179 10.78 6.59 -14.98
N ALA A 180 10.89 6.63 -16.31
CA ALA A 180 10.41 5.55 -17.19
C ALA A 180 11.08 4.20 -16.88
N LYS A 181 12.39 4.21 -16.63
CA LYS A 181 13.17 3.06 -16.15
C LYS A 181 12.59 2.48 -14.86
N ALA A 182 12.32 3.33 -13.88
CA ALA A 182 11.77 2.93 -12.59
C ALA A 182 10.38 2.27 -12.72
N CYS A 183 9.49 2.86 -13.52
CA CYS A 183 8.15 2.32 -13.79
C CYS A 183 8.22 0.96 -14.48
N ALA A 184 9.06 0.82 -15.52
CA ALA A 184 9.22 -0.43 -16.24
C ALA A 184 9.67 -1.57 -15.30
N MET A 185 10.59 -1.27 -14.38
CA MET A 185 11.11 -2.23 -13.41
C MET A 185 10.10 -2.59 -12.29
N ALA A 186 9.29 -1.63 -11.83
CA ALA A 186 8.22 -1.92 -10.86
C ALA A 186 7.10 -2.80 -11.47
N LEU A 187 6.77 -2.58 -12.75
CA LEU A 187 5.85 -3.46 -13.50
C LEU A 187 6.43 -4.89 -13.65
N ASP A 188 7.75 -5.00 -13.70
CA ASP A 188 8.47 -6.27 -13.75
C ASP A 188 8.30 -7.08 -12.45
N GLU A 189 8.41 -6.45 -11.29
CA GLU A 189 8.27 -7.12 -9.99
C GLU A 189 6.81 -7.54 -9.69
N SER A 190 5.84 -6.67 -9.99
CA SER A 190 4.41 -6.95 -9.76
C SER A 190 3.89 -8.11 -10.62
N SER A 191 4.33 -8.21 -11.88
CA SER A 191 3.93 -9.30 -12.79
C SER A 191 4.52 -10.67 -12.40
N LEU A 192 5.69 -10.70 -11.75
CA LEU A 192 6.30 -11.91 -11.19
C LEU A 192 5.57 -12.39 -9.92
N GLN A 193 5.19 -11.47 -9.01
CA GLN A 193 4.43 -11.81 -7.81
C GLN A 193 3.05 -12.42 -8.14
N PHE A 194 2.36 -11.91 -9.16
CA PHE A 194 1.00 -12.35 -9.49
C PHE A 194 0.90 -13.83 -9.94
N ARG A 195 1.99 -14.45 -10.45
CA ARG A 195 2.00 -15.88 -10.81
C ARG A 195 2.55 -16.81 -9.73
N ILE A 196 3.35 -16.33 -8.78
CA ILE A 196 3.74 -17.11 -7.60
C ILE A 196 2.49 -17.42 -6.74
N SER A 197 1.54 -16.48 -6.73
CA SER A 197 0.28 -16.56 -5.99
C SER A 197 -0.89 -17.19 -6.77
N GLY A 198 -0.71 -17.46 -8.08
CA GLY A 198 -1.77 -17.99 -8.94
C GLY A 198 -1.89 -19.53 -8.90
N PRO A 199 -3.04 -20.11 -9.28
CA PRO A 199 -3.36 -21.53 -9.08
C PRO A 199 -2.48 -22.52 -9.88
N ASN A 200 -1.66 -22.04 -10.83
CA ASN A 200 -0.73 -22.84 -11.64
C ASN A 200 0.76 -22.59 -11.31
N GLY A 201 1.08 -22.01 -10.15
CA GLY A 201 2.47 -21.73 -9.74
C GLY A 201 3.30 -23.00 -9.52
N CYS A 202 4.45 -23.09 -10.22
CA CYS A 202 5.38 -24.22 -10.12
C CYS A 202 5.96 -24.33 -8.69
N ARG A 203 5.78 -25.48 -8.02
CA ARG A 203 6.24 -25.72 -6.63
C ARG A 203 7.76 -25.64 -6.46
N GLU A 204 8.55 -25.83 -7.52
CA GLU A 204 10.03 -25.82 -7.46
C GLU A 204 10.65 -24.41 -7.28
N CYS A 205 9.92 -23.33 -7.60
CA CYS A 205 10.45 -21.96 -7.46
C CYS A 205 10.39 -21.40 -6.03
N ARG A 206 9.83 -22.15 -5.07
CA ARG A 206 9.63 -21.70 -3.69
C ARG A 206 10.89 -21.76 -2.81
N HIS A 207 12.00 -22.33 -3.30
CA HIS A 207 13.14 -22.73 -2.47
C HIS A 207 14.55 -22.40 -3.01
N ARG A 208 14.73 -21.42 -3.90
CA ARG A 208 16.09 -20.94 -4.22
C ARG A 208 16.23 -19.44 -3.99
N GLU A 209 17.04 -19.12 -2.97
CA GLU A 209 17.80 -17.88 -2.74
C GLU A 209 17.44 -16.71 -3.67
N TYR A 210 16.35 -16.04 -3.34
CA TYR A 210 16.07 -14.66 -3.74
C TYR A 210 15.87 -13.79 -2.48
N ASP A 211 16.38 -14.26 -1.35
CA ASP A 211 16.54 -13.49 -0.11
C ASP A 211 17.82 -12.68 -0.22
N GLN A 212 17.75 -11.56 -0.92
CA GLN A 212 18.50 -10.32 -0.70
C GLN A 212 18.36 -9.43 -1.95
N GLN A 213 17.82 -8.23 -1.75
CA GLN A 213 17.59 -7.17 -2.75
C GLN A 213 16.23 -7.18 -3.46
N HIS A 214 15.14 -7.15 -2.68
CA HIS A 214 13.88 -6.54 -3.11
C HIS A 214 14.07 -5.02 -3.28
N ILE A 215 13.54 -4.41 -4.35
CA ILE A 215 13.20 -2.98 -4.30
C ILE A 215 12.09 -2.87 -3.24
N SER A 216 12.32 -2.12 -2.17
CA SER A 216 11.31 -2.00 -1.12
C SER A 216 10.06 -1.29 -1.66
N VAL A 217 8.89 -1.65 -1.15
CA VAL A 217 7.62 -0.93 -1.40
C VAL A 217 7.78 0.57 -1.14
N GLN A 218 8.69 0.97 -0.22
CA GLN A 218 9.04 2.37 0.03
C GLN A 218 9.77 3.03 -1.14
N ALA A 219 10.62 2.31 -1.89
CA ALA A 219 11.27 2.84 -3.08
C ALA A 219 10.26 3.03 -4.23
N ILE A 220 9.30 2.11 -4.39
CA ILE A 220 8.17 2.24 -5.33
C ILE A 220 7.30 3.44 -4.94
N HIS A 221 6.97 3.61 -3.65
CA HIS A 221 6.26 4.78 -3.14
C HIS A 221 7.05 6.09 -3.33
N LYS A 222 8.37 6.07 -3.18
CA LYS A 222 9.24 7.24 -3.45
C LYS A 222 9.24 7.59 -4.94
N ILE A 223 9.30 6.59 -5.82
CA ILE A 223 9.24 6.77 -7.29
C ILE A 223 7.88 7.36 -7.69
N ILE A 224 6.78 6.83 -7.14
CA ILE A 224 5.40 7.36 -7.35
C ILE A 224 5.25 8.79 -6.81
N SER A 225 5.90 9.11 -5.69
CA SER A 225 5.88 10.46 -5.11
C SER A 225 6.68 11.46 -5.95
N ILE A 226 7.82 11.05 -6.53
CA ILE A 226 8.62 11.87 -7.46
C ILE A 226 7.90 12.07 -8.80
N LEU A 227 7.17 11.05 -9.27
CA LEU A 227 6.30 11.09 -10.45
C LEU A 227 5.18 12.13 -10.35
N LEU A 228 4.58 12.29 -9.16
CA LEU A 228 3.52 13.28 -8.94
C LEU A 228 4.03 14.73 -8.95
N VAL A 229 5.31 14.96 -8.69
CA VAL A 229 5.92 16.30 -8.62
C VAL A 229 6.39 16.81 -9.99
N SER A 230 6.65 15.93 -10.96
CA SER A 230 7.28 16.29 -12.25
C SER A 230 6.31 16.45 -13.44
N VAL A 231 5.03 16.14 -13.27
CA VAL A 231 3.97 16.37 -14.28
C VAL A 231 3.58 17.85 -14.42
N SER A 232 3.99 18.72 -13.48
CA SER A 232 3.66 20.14 -13.47
C SER A 232 4.55 21.05 -14.32
N MET A 233 5.58 20.53 -15.02
CA MET A 233 6.59 21.38 -15.71
C MET A 233 6.69 21.26 -17.25
N PHE A 234 5.79 20.54 -17.94
CA PHE A 234 5.84 20.46 -19.42
C PHE A 234 4.49 20.78 -20.09
N PRO A 235 4.27 22.00 -20.59
CA PRO A 235 3.00 22.41 -21.19
C PRO A 235 2.72 21.88 -22.62
N SER A 236 3.54 20.99 -23.20
CA SER A 236 3.42 20.63 -24.64
C SER A 236 2.98 19.19 -24.95
N LEU A 237 2.48 18.42 -23.99
CA LEU A 237 1.98 17.06 -24.21
C LEU A 237 0.45 16.97 -24.06
N SER A 238 -0.27 17.86 -24.74
CA SER A 238 -1.75 17.93 -24.75
C SER A 238 -2.45 16.72 -25.40
N ASN A 239 -1.73 15.70 -25.87
CA ASN A 239 -2.32 14.50 -26.48
C ASN A 239 -2.14 13.21 -25.67
N ILE A 240 -1.63 13.28 -24.41
CA ILE A 240 -1.52 12.11 -23.51
C ILE A 240 -2.68 12.06 -22.48
N SER A 241 -3.62 13.02 -22.56
CA SER A 241 -4.76 13.17 -21.63
C SER A 241 -5.75 12.00 -21.57
N TRP A 242 -5.57 10.93 -22.36
CA TRP A 242 -6.53 9.82 -22.43
C TRP A 242 -6.03 8.49 -21.87
N PHE A 243 -4.80 8.41 -21.34
CA PHE A 243 -4.23 7.14 -20.84
C PHE A 243 -3.95 7.06 -19.34
N PHE A 244 -4.16 8.16 -18.60
CA PHE A 244 -4.25 8.14 -17.15
C PHE A 244 -5.72 8.13 -16.75
N ILE A 245 -6.33 6.95 -16.67
CA ILE A 245 -7.39 6.76 -15.69
C ILE A 245 -6.68 6.83 -14.33
N THR A 246 -6.51 8.05 -13.84
CA THR A 246 -6.37 8.27 -12.41
C THR A 246 -7.59 7.57 -11.79
N MET A 247 -7.37 6.67 -10.83
CA MET A 247 -8.34 6.61 -9.75
C MET A 247 -8.31 8.03 -9.17
N SER A 248 -9.20 8.89 -9.67
CA SER A 248 -9.32 10.24 -9.16
C SER A 248 -9.58 10.07 -7.67
N SER A 249 -8.64 10.53 -6.84
CA SER A 249 -8.87 10.59 -5.40
C SER A 249 -10.23 11.26 -5.19
N PRO A 250 -11.08 10.74 -4.28
CA PRO A 250 -12.40 11.33 -4.07
C PRO A 250 -12.25 12.83 -3.81
N PRO A 251 -13.17 13.66 -4.32
CA PRO A 251 -13.12 15.10 -4.06
C PRO A 251 -13.04 15.32 -2.55
N THR A 252 -12.21 16.27 -2.12
CA THR A 252 -11.96 16.53 -0.70
C THR A 252 -12.55 17.86 -0.27
N ALA A 253 -13.10 17.92 0.93
CA ALA A 253 -13.75 19.09 1.48
C ALA A 253 -12.77 20.21 1.88
N ILE A 254 -11.51 19.83 2.12
CA ILE A 254 -10.39 20.75 2.32
C ILE A 254 -9.32 20.45 1.26
N PRO A 255 -8.56 21.45 0.77
CA PRO A 255 -7.49 21.21 -0.20
C PRO A 255 -6.39 20.29 0.34
N THR A 256 -5.81 19.44 -0.51
CA THR A 256 -4.59 18.69 -0.17
C THR A 256 -3.47 19.64 0.25
N GLY A 257 -2.67 19.26 1.25
CA GLY A 257 -1.63 20.12 1.83
C GLY A 257 -2.12 21.07 2.92
N SER A 258 -3.43 21.12 3.18
CA SER A 258 -4.00 21.86 4.31
C SER A 258 -3.56 21.27 5.65
N TRP A 259 -3.51 22.14 6.67
CA TRP A 259 -3.24 21.74 8.04
C TRP A 259 -4.48 21.16 8.71
N VAL A 260 -4.32 20.03 9.40
CA VAL A 260 -5.33 19.40 10.24
C VAL A 260 -4.80 19.35 11.67
N LEU A 261 -5.57 19.88 12.62
CA LEU A 261 -5.28 19.78 14.04
C LEU A 261 -5.79 18.44 14.58
N ILE A 262 -4.91 17.65 15.19
CA ILE A 262 -5.26 16.39 15.86
C ILE A 262 -4.98 16.55 17.34
N THR A 263 -6.02 16.56 18.17
CA THR A 263 -5.81 16.68 19.62
C THR A 263 -5.37 15.35 20.20
N GLY A 264 -4.36 15.33 21.07
CA GLY A 264 -3.91 14.11 21.76
C GLY A 264 -3.19 13.13 20.83
N ALA A 265 -2.27 13.63 20.01
CA ALA A 265 -1.63 12.90 18.91
C ALA A 265 -0.91 11.59 19.33
N THR A 266 -0.54 11.46 20.60
CA THR A 266 0.07 10.25 21.17
C THR A 266 -0.94 9.14 21.50
N GLY A 267 -2.25 9.38 21.32
CA GLY A 267 -3.28 8.39 21.56
C GLY A 267 -3.32 7.30 20.49
N PHE A 268 -3.91 6.15 20.84
CA PHE A 268 -3.99 4.99 19.96
C PHE A 268 -4.69 5.33 18.63
N VAL A 269 -5.91 5.84 18.67
CA VAL A 269 -6.64 6.28 17.45
C VAL A 269 -5.96 7.48 16.79
N ALA A 270 -5.57 8.49 17.58
CA ALA A 270 -5.03 9.75 17.06
C ALA A 270 -3.75 9.57 16.25
N SER A 271 -2.85 8.68 16.70
CA SER A 271 -1.61 8.37 15.96
C SER A 271 -1.87 7.70 14.61
N HIS A 272 -2.89 6.84 14.51
CA HIS A 272 -3.32 6.25 13.23
C HIS A 272 -4.01 7.28 12.31
N VAL A 273 -4.82 8.20 12.85
CA VAL A 273 -5.41 9.30 12.07
C VAL A 273 -4.31 10.20 11.50
N THR A 274 -3.34 10.58 12.32
CA THR A 274 -2.14 11.33 11.89
C THR A 274 -1.41 10.63 10.75
N ARG A 275 -1.11 9.33 10.92
CA ARG A 275 -0.44 8.51 9.89
C ARG A 275 -1.20 8.56 8.55
N GLN A 276 -2.51 8.37 8.60
CA GLN A 276 -3.35 8.29 7.41
C GLN A 276 -3.57 9.63 6.70
N LEU A 277 -3.58 10.75 7.43
CA LEU A 277 -3.64 12.11 6.86
C LEU A 277 -2.32 12.48 6.19
N LEU A 278 -1.19 12.23 6.86
CA LEU A 278 0.16 12.49 6.31
C LEU A 278 0.40 11.70 5.01
N GLN A 279 0.02 10.42 4.99
CA GLN A 279 0.11 9.57 3.78
C GLN A 279 -0.74 10.07 2.61
N ARG A 280 -1.78 10.87 2.88
CA ARG A 280 -2.66 11.49 1.87
C ARG A 280 -2.24 12.91 1.49
N GLY A 281 -1.08 13.36 1.96
CA GLY A 281 -0.52 14.66 1.62
C GLY A 281 -1.09 15.84 2.41
N TYR A 282 -1.78 15.59 3.53
CA TYR A 282 -2.18 16.64 4.47
C TYR A 282 -1.08 16.92 5.46
N LYS A 283 -1.05 18.15 5.99
CA LYS A 283 -0.17 18.51 7.09
C LYS A 283 -0.89 18.29 8.41
N VAL A 284 -0.17 17.83 9.42
CA VAL A 284 -0.79 17.50 10.72
C VAL A 284 -0.09 18.26 11.84
N ARG A 285 -0.89 19.02 12.60
CA ARG A 285 -0.47 19.60 13.88
C ARG A 285 -1.05 18.73 14.98
N GLY A 286 -0.21 18.02 15.72
CA GLY A 286 -0.62 17.17 16.83
C GLY A 286 -0.51 17.89 18.17
N THR A 287 -1.58 17.93 18.97
CA THR A 287 -1.47 18.42 20.36
C THR A 287 -1.02 17.32 21.31
N VAL A 288 -0.15 17.67 22.25
CA VAL A 288 0.35 16.77 23.30
C VAL A 288 0.44 17.50 24.63
N ARG A 289 0.33 16.77 25.74
CA ARG A 289 0.49 17.34 27.09
C ARG A 289 1.94 17.68 27.41
N ASP A 290 2.85 16.86 26.90
CA ASP A 290 4.29 16.91 27.18
C ASP A 290 5.01 16.48 25.89
N GLN A 291 5.68 17.44 25.26
CA GLN A 291 6.34 17.23 23.97
C GLN A 291 7.51 16.25 24.07
N ALA A 292 8.28 16.28 25.15
CA ALA A 292 9.40 15.37 25.35
C ALA A 292 8.94 13.91 25.43
N LYS A 293 7.80 13.66 26.10
CA LYS A 293 7.18 12.32 26.17
C LYS A 293 6.50 11.88 24.88
N ALA A 294 6.33 12.78 23.91
CA ALA A 294 5.70 12.52 22.63
C ALA A 294 6.69 12.36 21.47
N GLN A 295 7.99 12.57 21.73
CA GLN A 295 9.03 12.61 20.70
C GLN A 295 9.12 11.31 19.87
N TRP A 296 8.77 10.16 20.47
CA TRP A 296 8.68 8.86 19.79
C TRP A 296 7.80 8.90 18.53
N LEU A 297 6.75 9.73 18.48
CA LEU A 297 5.91 9.87 17.27
C LEU A 297 6.73 10.38 16.09
N ILE A 298 7.59 11.36 16.33
CA ILE A 298 8.45 11.93 15.30
C ILE A 298 9.54 10.92 14.98
N ASP A 299 10.30 10.48 15.98
CA ASP A 299 11.52 9.71 15.78
C ASP A 299 11.23 8.36 15.12
N ASP A 300 10.18 7.67 15.55
CA ASP A 300 9.89 6.30 15.11
C ASP A 300 8.95 6.24 13.89
N HIS A 301 8.04 7.21 13.71
CA HIS A 301 6.97 7.12 12.71
C HIS A 301 6.92 8.26 11.70
N PHE A 302 7.18 9.50 12.12
CA PHE A 302 6.87 10.69 11.31
C PHE A 302 8.06 11.60 11.02
N LYS A 303 9.29 11.11 11.19
CA LYS A 303 10.52 11.91 11.04
C LYS A 303 10.59 12.62 9.69
N SER A 304 10.35 11.91 8.59
CA SER A 304 10.38 12.52 7.25
C SER A 304 9.35 13.63 7.07
N TYR A 305 8.18 13.50 7.72
CA TYR A 305 7.13 14.52 7.65
C TYR A 305 7.49 15.74 8.49
N ALA A 306 8.06 15.53 9.68
CA ALA A 306 8.59 16.59 10.52
C ALA A 306 9.73 17.36 9.82
N ASP A 307 10.71 16.63 9.26
CA ASP A 307 11.84 17.21 8.53
C ASP A 307 11.37 18.03 7.30
N SER A 308 10.25 17.64 6.67
CA SER A 308 9.64 18.38 5.55
C SER A 308 8.74 19.55 5.97
N GLY A 309 8.49 19.75 7.26
CA GLY A 309 7.53 20.74 7.77
C GLY A 309 6.06 20.38 7.54
N SER A 310 5.74 19.10 7.33
CA SER A 310 4.37 18.59 7.14
C SER A 310 3.77 17.99 8.42
N TYR A 311 4.57 17.82 9.47
CA TYR A 311 4.11 17.35 10.78
C TYR A 311 4.76 18.18 11.89
N GLU A 312 3.96 18.61 12.87
CA GLU A 312 4.47 19.30 14.05
C GLU A 312 3.70 18.91 15.31
N LEU A 313 4.37 19.03 16.47
CA LEU A 313 3.78 18.84 17.78
C LEU A 313 3.67 20.19 18.50
N VAL A 314 2.51 20.45 19.08
CA VAL A 314 2.25 21.64 19.92
C VAL A 314 1.79 21.21 21.31
N THR A 315 2.18 21.98 22.33
CA THR A 315 1.85 21.65 23.71
C THR A 315 0.50 22.24 24.12
N VAL A 316 -0.40 21.38 24.58
CA VAL A 316 -1.67 21.76 25.25
C VAL A 316 -1.73 20.98 26.56
N PRO A 317 -1.29 21.57 27.69
CA PRO A 317 -1.16 20.85 28.96
C PRO A 317 -2.50 20.42 29.56
N ASP A 318 -3.50 21.30 29.46
CA ASP A 318 -4.85 21.10 29.96
C ASP A 318 -5.84 21.39 28.84
N LEU A 319 -6.62 20.37 28.46
CA LEU A 319 -7.61 20.44 27.38
C LEU A 319 -8.86 21.20 27.83
N SER A 320 -9.12 21.27 29.14
CA SER A 320 -10.34 21.88 29.71
C SER A 320 -10.21 23.36 30.01
N ALA A 321 -8.98 23.91 29.93
CA ALA A 321 -8.74 25.33 30.14
C ALA A 321 -9.37 26.17 29.01
N ALA A 322 -9.96 27.30 29.36
CA ALA A 322 -10.50 28.25 28.38
C ALA A 322 -9.38 28.76 27.46
N GLY A 323 -9.61 28.74 26.14
CA GLY A 323 -8.62 29.15 25.15
C GLY A 323 -7.42 28.21 25.02
N ALA A 324 -7.48 26.99 25.57
CA ALA A 324 -6.40 26.00 25.53
C ALA A 324 -5.87 25.71 24.12
N PHE A 325 -6.74 25.85 23.11
CA PHE A 325 -6.42 25.55 21.72
C PHE A 325 -6.27 26.80 20.84
N ASP A 326 -6.39 28.02 21.37
CA ASP A 326 -6.40 29.27 20.58
C ASP A 326 -5.13 29.41 19.70
N GLU A 327 -3.97 28.99 20.20
CA GLU A 327 -2.74 28.95 19.40
C GLU A 327 -2.70 27.74 18.45
N ALA A 328 -3.20 26.58 18.89
CA ALA A 328 -3.13 25.34 18.14
C ALA A 328 -4.04 25.34 16.90
N VAL A 329 -5.15 26.06 16.92
CA VAL A 329 -6.09 26.15 15.79
C VAL A 329 -5.63 27.09 14.68
N LYS A 330 -4.67 27.99 14.91
CA LYS A 330 -4.28 29.01 13.92
C LYS A 330 -3.89 28.38 12.57
N SER A 331 -4.50 28.86 11.49
CA SER A 331 -4.21 28.41 10.11
C SER A 331 -4.49 26.93 9.82
N VAL A 332 -5.32 26.26 10.62
CA VAL A 332 -5.74 24.87 10.34
C VAL A 332 -7.10 24.86 9.62
N SER A 333 -7.27 23.98 8.65
CA SER A 333 -8.51 23.87 7.88
C SER A 333 -9.52 22.91 8.50
N ALA A 334 -9.04 22.00 9.35
CA ALA A 334 -9.87 21.02 10.02
C ALA A 334 -9.34 20.64 11.41
N VAL A 335 -10.23 20.18 12.28
CA VAL A 335 -9.91 19.72 13.63
C VAL A 335 -10.49 18.33 13.85
N ALA A 336 -9.66 17.38 14.31
CA ALA A 336 -10.11 16.12 14.89
C ALA A 336 -9.87 16.15 16.40
N HIS A 337 -10.94 16.31 17.16
CA HIS A 337 -10.91 16.23 18.60
C HIS A 337 -11.05 14.77 19.05
N ILE A 338 -9.89 14.13 19.23
CA ILE A 338 -9.75 12.73 19.64
C ILE A 338 -9.29 12.61 21.10
N ALA A 339 -8.70 13.68 21.65
CA ALA A 339 -8.18 13.68 23.00
C ALA A 339 -9.33 13.57 24.00
N SER A 340 -9.31 12.50 24.78
CA SER A 340 -10.20 12.32 25.91
C SER A 340 -9.36 12.00 27.13
N VAL A 341 -9.70 12.59 28.26
CA VAL A 341 -9.21 12.09 29.54
C VAL A 341 -9.91 10.74 29.75
N LEU A 342 -9.13 9.66 29.81
CA LEU A 342 -9.62 8.34 30.22
C LEU A 342 -9.42 8.25 31.73
N ASP A 343 -10.32 8.88 32.46
CA ASP A 343 -10.40 8.78 33.92
C ASP A 343 -11.53 7.82 34.29
N PHE A 344 -11.22 6.87 35.16
CA PHE A 344 -12.14 5.87 35.68
C PHE A 344 -12.46 6.14 37.16
N ASP A 345 -12.37 7.39 37.59
CA ASP A 345 -12.92 7.85 38.87
C ASP A 345 -14.44 7.55 38.92
N PRO A 346 -14.94 6.82 39.94
CA PRO A 346 -16.36 6.53 40.09
C PRO A 346 -17.21 7.75 40.48
N ASN A 347 -16.62 8.91 40.74
CA ASN A 347 -17.31 10.14 41.06
C ASN A 347 -17.61 10.97 39.80
N PRO A 348 -18.88 11.15 39.39
CA PRO A 348 -19.23 11.90 38.18
C PRO A 348 -18.83 13.38 38.25
N ASN A 349 -18.70 13.96 39.45
CA ASN A 349 -18.31 15.36 39.63
C ASN A 349 -16.87 15.64 39.18
N ASN A 350 -16.01 14.62 39.18
CA ASN A 350 -14.61 14.75 38.78
C ASN A 350 -14.43 14.56 37.26
N VAL A 351 -15.24 13.69 36.63
CA VAL A 351 -15.03 13.26 35.24
C VAL A 351 -15.93 14.01 34.24
N VAL A 352 -17.21 14.17 34.54
CA VAL A 352 -18.20 14.70 33.58
C VAL A 352 -17.92 16.17 33.24
N PRO A 353 -17.74 17.09 34.22
CA PRO A 353 -17.47 18.50 33.92
C PRO A 353 -16.18 18.70 33.13
N GLN A 354 -15.12 17.97 33.47
CA GLN A 354 -13.84 18.06 32.78
C GLN A 354 -13.95 17.59 31.32
N THR A 355 -14.70 16.51 31.06
CA THR A 355 -14.88 15.98 29.70
C THR A 355 -15.70 16.95 28.83
N VAL A 356 -16.75 17.54 29.39
CA VAL A 356 -17.55 18.57 28.71
C VAL A 356 -16.69 19.81 28.41
N ALA A 357 -15.95 20.31 29.41
CA ALA A 357 -15.08 21.47 29.24
C ALA A 357 -13.98 21.25 28.18
N GLY A 358 -13.45 20.02 28.08
CA GLY A 358 -12.47 19.67 27.05
C GLY A 358 -13.01 19.81 25.63
N VAL A 359 -14.25 19.38 25.40
CA VAL A 359 -14.93 19.49 24.10
C VAL A 359 -15.32 20.94 23.79
N THR A 360 -15.90 21.65 24.75
CA THR A 360 -16.34 23.03 24.52
C THR A 360 -15.16 23.96 24.29
N SER A 361 -14.04 23.79 25.01
CA SER A 361 -12.83 24.59 24.82
C SER A 361 -12.29 24.53 23.38
N VAL A 362 -12.18 23.33 22.80
CA VAL A 362 -11.70 23.20 21.42
C VAL A 362 -12.71 23.71 20.39
N LEU A 363 -14.02 23.56 20.64
CA LEU A 363 -15.07 24.10 19.78
C LEU A 363 -15.04 25.64 19.76
N GLU A 364 -14.87 26.26 20.93
CA GLU A 364 -14.73 27.71 21.07
C GLU A 364 -13.49 28.23 20.35
N SER A 365 -12.32 27.60 20.53
CA SER A 365 -11.10 27.97 19.80
C SER A 365 -11.29 27.79 18.29
N ALA A 366 -11.82 26.65 17.84
CA ALA A 366 -12.04 26.38 16.42
C ALA A 366 -13.01 27.39 15.78
N SER A 367 -14.02 27.85 16.52
CA SER A 367 -15.01 28.81 16.01
C SER A 367 -14.43 30.23 15.84
N LYS A 368 -13.36 30.58 16.57
CA LYS A 368 -12.63 31.84 16.38
C LYS A 368 -11.75 31.83 15.13
N GLU A 369 -11.37 30.64 14.64
CA GLU A 369 -10.50 30.49 13.48
C GLU A 369 -11.31 30.28 12.19
N SER A 370 -11.43 31.32 11.37
CA SER A 370 -12.22 31.32 10.14
C SER A 370 -11.77 30.29 9.10
N SER A 371 -10.53 29.83 9.16
CA SER A 371 -10.00 28.82 8.25
C SER A 371 -10.50 27.40 8.55
N VAL A 372 -11.02 27.14 9.77
CA VAL A 372 -11.58 25.84 10.14
C VAL A 372 -12.96 25.67 9.48
N THR A 373 -13.06 24.68 8.61
CA THR A 373 -14.30 24.33 7.88
C THR A 373 -14.82 22.93 8.20
N ARG A 374 -14.02 22.12 8.91
CA ARG A 374 -14.34 20.73 9.25
C ARG A 374 -13.95 20.40 10.69
N PHE A 375 -14.87 19.81 11.43
CA PHE A 375 -14.65 19.38 12.80
C PHE A 375 -15.14 17.93 12.97
N VAL A 376 -14.29 17.07 13.54
CA VAL A 376 -14.65 15.68 13.88
C VAL A 376 -14.39 15.44 15.35
N PHE A 377 -15.38 14.90 16.06
CA PHE A 377 -15.26 14.48 17.44
C PHE A 377 -15.26 12.96 17.58
N THR A 378 -14.34 12.43 18.38
CA THR A 378 -14.35 11.02 18.77
C THR A 378 -15.22 10.81 20.01
N SER A 379 -16.45 10.32 19.78
CA SER A 379 -17.35 9.86 20.83
C SER A 379 -17.07 8.37 21.15
N SER A 380 -18.09 7.60 21.50
CA SER A 380 -18.01 6.17 21.74
C SER A 380 -19.40 5.53 21.65
N ILE A 381 -19.44 4.22 21.40
CA ILE A 381 -20.66 3.41 21.56
C ILE A 381 -21.38 3.69 22.90
N VAL A 382 -20.62 3.96 23.97
CA VAL A 382 -21.19 4.19 25.30
C VAL A 382 -21.98 5.50 25.43
N ALA A 383 -21.85 6.43 24.48
CA ALA A 383 -22.72 7.61 24.40
C ALA A 383 -24.13 7.26 23.91
N ALA A 384 -24.28 6.16 23.16
CA ALA A 384 -25.57 5.72 22.64
C ALA A 384 -26.20 4.60 23.48
N VAL A 385 -25.39 3.64 23.95
CA VAL A 385 -25.86 2.49 24.72
C VAL A 385 -24.76 1.92 25.61
N PHE A 386 -25.11 1.37 26.77
CA PHE A 386 -24.21 0.49 27.54
C PHE A 386 -24.58 -0.97 27.24
N PRO A 387 -23.87 -1.67 26.34
CA PRO A 387 -24.34 -2.98 25.87
C PRO A 387 -24.34 -4.02 26.98
N THR A 388 -25.48 -4.69 27.18
CA THR A 388 -25.59 -5.87 28.06
C THR A 388 -26.20 -7.06 27.31
N ALA A 389 -26.03 -8.27 27.87
CA ALA A 389 -26.48 -9.53 27.26
C ALA A 389 -27.99 -9.55 26.96
N ASP A 390 -28.78 -8.98 27.86
CA ASP A 390 -30.24 -9.04 27.84
C ASP A 390 -30.88 -7.94 26.99
N GLN A 391 -30.10 -6.96 26.55
CA GLN A 391 -30.57 -5.88 25.70
C GLN A 391 -30.74 -6.34 24.26
N ASP A 392 -31.94 -6.12 23.73
CA ASP A 392 -32.31 -6.33 22.34
C ASP A 392 -32.79 -4.99 21.73
N GLY A 393 -32.53 -4.79 20.44
CA GLY A 393 -32.93 -3.58 19.72
C GLY A 393 -31.92 -3.06 18.71
N VAL A 394 -32.31 -1.97 18.05
CA VAL A 394 -31.49 -1.25 17.08
C VAL A 394 -31.10 0.10 17.69
N VAL A 395 -29.80 0.36 17.78
CA VAL A 395 -29.26 1.67 18.15
C VAL A 395 -29.07 2.48 16.88
N ASP A 396 -29.71 3.64 16.84
CA ASP A 396 -29.64 4.57 15.72
C ASP A 396 -28.85 5.84 16.08
N ARG A 397 -28.87 6.83 15.19
CA ARG A 397 -28.17 8.11 15.39
C ARG A 397 -28.76 8.95 16.54
N ASN A 398 -30.02 8.73 16.91
CA ASN A 398 -30.74 9.49 17.93
C ASN A 398 -30.71 8.82 19.31
N SER A 399 -30.11 7.63 19.40
CA SER A 399 -30.04 6.85 20.63
C SER A 399 -29.04 7.46 21.61
N TRP A 400 -29.46 7.62 22.88
CA TRP A 400 -28.64 8.17 23.95
C TRP A 400 -28.66 7.25 25.17
N ASN A 401 -27.52 7.12 25.84
CA ASN A 401 -27.38 6.26 26.99
C ASN A 401 -27.88 6.93 28.28
N GLU A 402 -29.20 7.17 28.36
CA GLU A 402 -29.84 7.79 29.52
C GLU A 402 -29.68 6.97 30.80
N PHE A 403 -29.61 5.64 30.65
CA PHE A 403 -29.34 4.72 31.76
C PHE A 403 -28.00 5.05 32.44
N ALA A 404 -26.91 5.12 31.68
CA ALA A 404 -25.60 5.42 32.26
C ALA A 404 -25.56 6.80 32.92
N VAL A 405 -26.20 7.81 32.34
CA VAL A 405 -26.32 9.14 32.95
C VAL A 405 -27.01 9.04 34.31
N LYS A 406 -28.18 8.41 34.36
CA LYS A 406 -28.94 8.25 35.61
C LYS A 406 -28.13 7.52 36.69
N GLU A 407 -27.53 6.39 36.34
CA GLU A 407 -26.80 5.56 37.32
C GLU A 407 -25.48 6.20 37.76
N ALA A 408 -24.77 6.91 36.87
CA ALA A 408 -23.56 7.64 37.23
C ALA A 408 -23.85 8.70 38.31
N TRP A 409 -24.95 9.45 38.15
CA TRP A 409 -25.36 10.55 39.04
C TRP A 409 -26.19 10.11 40.26
N ALA A 410 -26.35 8.80 40.51
CA ALA A 410 -26.99 8.32 41.72
C ALA A 410 -26.27 8.84 42.99
N PRO A 411 -26.95 8.98 44.15
CA PRO A 411 -26.30 9.44 45.38
C PRO A 411 -25.09 8.59 45.80
N PRO A 412 -24.16 9.16 46.60
CA PRO A 412 -23.02 8.41 47.14
C PRO A 412 -23.47 7.27 48.07
N PRO A 413 -22.63 6.23 48.28
CA PRO A 413 -21.21 6.18 47.92
C PRO A 413 -20.91 5.90 46.44
N TYR A 414 -19.82 6.50 45.93
CA TYR A 414 -19.30 6.31 44.57
C TYR A 414 -18.35 5.11 44.53
N GLU A 415 -18.92 3.92 44.49
CA GLU A 415 -18.15 2.66 44.47
C GLU A 415 -17.38 2.45 43.16
N PRO A 416 -16.22 1.75 43.16
CA PRO A 416 -15.41 1.52 41.96
C PRO A 416 -16.17 0.90 40.77
N SER A 417 -17.20 0.10 41.02
CA SER A 417 -18.06 -0.49 39.97
C SER A 417 -18.78 0.57 39.11
N ARG A 418 -18.90 1.80 39.60
CA ARG A 418 -19.54 2.92 38.88
C ARG A 418 -18.63 3.57 37.84
N ALA A 419 -17.32 3.31 37.87
CA ALA A 419 -16.34 3.96 36.99
C ALA A 419 -16.72 3.91 35.50
N MET A 420 -17.15 2.75 35.01
CA MET A 420 -17.56 2.58 33.61
C MET A 420 -18.86 3.34 33.27
N LEU A 421 -19.79 3.45 34.21
CA LEU A 421 -21.02 4.23 34.05
C LEU A 421 -20.72 5.73 34.05
N VAL A 422 -19.80 6.19 34.90
CA VAL A 422 -19.33 7.59 34.90
C VAL A 422 -18.63 7.94 33.59
N TYR A 423 -17.77 7.05 33.07
CA TYR A 423 -17.17 7.21 31.75
C TYR A 423 -18.23 7.28 30.63
N ALA A 424 -19.23 6.40 30.67
CA ALA A 424 -20.32 6.44 29.71
C ALA A 424 -21.13 7.74 29.80
N ALA A 425 -21.47 8.19 31.01
CA ALA A 425 -22.16 9.46 31.25
C ALA A 425 -21.34 10.67 30.78
N SER A 426 -20.01 10.66 30.94
CA SER A 426 -19.15 11.74 30.46
C SER A 426 -19.13 11.81 28.93
N LYS A 427 -19.16 10.65 28.24
CA LYS A 427 -19.29 10.59 26.78
C LYS A 427 -20.65 11.06 26.28
N VAL A 428 -21.74 10.71 26.96
CA VAL A 428 -23.07 11.26 26.66
C VAL A 428 -23.06 12.78 26.79
N ALA A 429 -22.63 13.30 27.94
CA ALA A 429 -22.66 14.72 28.23
C ALA A 429 -21.76 15.55 27.29
N ALA A 430 -20.57 15.05 26.96
CA ALA A 430 -19.64 15.73 26.07
C ALA A 430 -20.16 15.78 24.62
N GLU A 431 -20.75 14.69 24.12
CA GLU A 431 -21.33 14.67 22.78
C GLU A 431 -22.61 15.55 22.72
N GLN A 432 -23.46 15.53 23.75
CA GLN A 432 -24.60 16.45 23.85
C GLN A 432 -24.17 17.91 23.90
N ALA A 433 -23.10 18.23 24.64
CA ALA A 433 -22.55 19.59 24.70
C ALA A 433 -22.03 20.06 23.33
N LEU A 434 -21.40 19.16 22.56
CA LEU A 434 -20.99 19.44 21.18
C LEU A 434 -22.19 19.78 20.29
N TRP A 435 -23.22 18.93 20.27
CA TRP A 435 -24.39 19.17 19.42
C TRP A 435 -25.16 20.42 19.85
N LYS A 436 -25.27 20.66 21.16
CA LYS A 436 -25.84 21.89 21.71
C LYS A 436 -25.05 23.12 21.26
N TYR A 437 -23.72 23.08 21.33
CA TYR A 437 -22.88 24.18 20.87
C TYR A 437 -23.09 24.49 19.39
N VAL A 438 -23.15 23.45 18.54
CA VAL A 438 -23.38 23.58 17.10
C VAL A 438 -24.74 24.21 16.81
N ASP A 439 -25.80 23.79 17.51
CA ASP A 439 -27.16 24.32 17.34
C ASP A 439 -27.26 25.80 17.78
N GLU A 440 -26.69 26.12 18.96
CA GLU A 440 -26.78 27.46 19.55
C GLU A 440 -25.87 28.49 18.85
N ASN A 441 -24.65 28.10 18.47
CA ASN A 441 -23.63 29.04 17.98
C ASN A 441 -23.45 29.00 16.46
N LYS A 442 -23.95 27.96 15.78
CA LYS A 442 -23.89 27.79 14.32
C LYS A 442 -22.49 28.07 13.75
N PRO A 443 -21.46 27.32 14.19
CA PRO A 443 -20.10 27.53 13.73
C PRO A 443 -20.00 27.35 12.21
N GLN A 444 -19.00 28.00 11.59
CA GLN A 444 -18.80 27.96 10.14
C GLN A 444 -18.37 26.59 9.59
N PHE A 445 -17.97 25.66 10.47
CA PHE A 445 -17.49 24.33 10.10
C PHE A 445 -18.60 23.28 10.17
N VAL A 446 -18.52 22.31 9.27
CA VAL A 446 -19.32 21.07 9.35
C VAL A 446 -18.80 20.22 10.50
N THR A 447 -19.72 19.71 11.33
CA THR A 447 -19.37 18.90 12.49
C THR A 447 -19.80 17.45 12.28
N ASN A 448 -18.89 16.51 12.52
CA ASN A 448 -19.20 15.08 12.47
C ASN A 448 -18.72 14.40 13.76
N VAL A 449 -19.36 13.28 14.12
CA VAL A 449 -19.00 12.45 15.26
C VAL A 449 -18.67 11.05 14.77
N VAL A 450 -17.58 10.48 15.28
CA VAL A 450 -17.25 9.05 15.09
C VAL A 450 -17.43 8.35 16.43
N SER A 451 -18.28 7.32 16.46
CA SER A 451 -18.65 6.57 17.66
C SER A 451 -18.13 5.12 17.59
N PRO A 452 -16.87 4.88 18.00
CA PRO A 452 -16.27 3.55 17.99
C PRO A 452 -16.70 2.68 19.16
N SER A 453 -16.68 1.36 18.92
CA SER A 453 -16.77 0.32 19.96
C SER A 453 -15.39 -0.01 20.56
N GLY A 454 -15.17 -1.24 21.06
CA GLY A 454 -13.88 -1.69 21.56
C GLY A 454 -12.81 -1.65 20.46
N ILE A 455 -11.84 -0.75 20.58
CA ILE A 455 -10.84 -0.53 19.53
C ILE A 455 -9.67 -1.49 19.73
N LEU A 456 -9.34 -2.24 18.69
CA LEU A 456 -8.24 -3.21 18.63
C LEU A 456 -7.31 -2.91 17.45
N GLY A 457 -6.15 -3.56 17.39
CA GLY A 457 -5.28 -3.55 16.21
C GLY A 457 -3.85 -3.13 16.51
N GLU A 458 -3.12 -2.76 15.45
CA GLU A 458 -1.68 -2.51 15.47
C GLU A 458 -1.26 -1.38 16.44
N PRO A 459 -0.50 -1.66 17.52
CA PRO A 459 0.07 -0.63 18.37
C PRO A 459 1.25 0.08 17.70
N LEU A 460 1.25 1.42 17.69
CA LEU A 460 2.41 2.22 17.25
C LEU A 460 3.43 2.51 18.37
N HIS A 461 3.10 2.19 19.62
CA HIS A 461 3.97 2.38 20.78
C HIS A 461 3.60 1.36 21.86
N GLU A 462 4.55 1.01 22.73
CA GLU A 462 4.36 0.03 23.82
C GLU A 462 3.16 0.38 24.73
N ARG A 463 2.92 1.67 24.95
CA ARG A 463 1.76 2.16 25.72
C ARG A 463 0.42 1.80 25.06
N HIS A 464 0.35 1.67 23.75
CA HIS A 464 -0.87 1.21 23.06
C HIS A 464 -1.10 -0.28 23.27
N ALA A 465 -0.03 -1.08 23.31
CA ALA A 465 -0.09 -2.52 23.51
C ALA A 465 -0.50 -2.90 24.95
N THR A 466 -0.16 -2.06 25.94
CA THR A 466 -0.33 -2.35 27.37
C THR A 466 -1.41 -1.49 28.06
N SER A 467 -2.08 -0.60 27.32
CA SER A 467 -3.10 0.28 27.89
C SER A 467 -4.28 -0.52 28.47
N TYR A 468 -4.94 0.05 29.48
CA TYR A 468 -6.14 -0.53 30.07
C TYR A 468 -7.24 -0.80 29.02
N GLY A 469 -7.33 0.03 27.98
CA GLY A 469 -8.29 -0.16 26.87
C GLY A 469 -7.90 -1.23 25.85
N ASN A 470 -6.77 -1.91 26.00
CA ASN A 470 -6.36 -2.99 25.11
C ASN A 470 -6.93 -4.34 25.60
N TRP A 471 -8.06 -4.74 25.02
CA TRP A 471 -8.77 -5.95 25.41
C TRP A 471 -7.99 -7.25 25.15
N ILE A 472 -7.18 -7.29 24.09
CA ILE A 472 -6.32 -8.44 23.81
C ILE A 472 -5.28 -8.57 24.93
N TYR A 473 -4.72 -7.46 25.40
CA TYR A 473 -3.77 -7.46 26.51
C TYR A 473 -4.42 -7.96 27.81
N SER A 474 -5.69 -7.64 28.06
CA SER A 474 -6.45 -8.17 29.20
C SER A 474 -6.67 -9.69 29.13
N LEU A 475 -6.87 -10.25 27.93
CA LEU A 475 -6.92 -11.71 27.73
C LEU A 475 -5.56 -12.38 27.97
N PHE A 476 -4.47 -11.75 27.52
CA PHE A 476 -3.13 -12.27 27.79
C PHE A 476 -2.83 -12.21 29.28
N THR A 477 -3.08 -11.08 29.94
CA THR A 477 -2.77 -10.88 31.36
C THR A 477 -3.80 -11.46 32.33
N GLU A 478 -4.80 -12.19 31.83
CA GLU A 478 -5.87 -12.82 32.61
C GLU A 478 -6.54 -11.87 33.62
N LYS A 479 -6.84 -10.64 33.20
CA LYS A 479 -7.58 -9.67 34.04
C LYS A 479 -9.05 -10.10 34.19
N ARG A 480 -9.29 -11.08 35.06
CA ARG A 480 -10.59 -11.76 35.28
C ARG A 480 -11.77 -10.81 35.43
N GLU A 481 -11.63 -9.79 36.26
CA GLU A 481 -12.68 -8.79 36.47
C GLU A 481 -13.18 -8.16 35.15
N MET A 482 -12.27 -7.77 34.25
CA MET A 482 -12.64 -7.19 32.96
C MET A 482 -13.19 -8.25 32.00
N ILE A 483 -12.49 -9.37 31.83
CA ILE A 483 -12.85 -10.37 30.81
C ILE A 483 -14.15 -11.12 31.17
N ASP A 484 -14.41 -11.36 32.46
CA ASP A 484 -15.63 -12.04 32.90
C ASP A 484 -16.84 -11.10 32.89
N THR A 485 -16.64 -9.79 33.11
CA THR A 485 -17.70 -8.77 33.00
C THR A 485 -18.10 -8.53 31.54
N PHE A 486 -17.14 -8.54 30.61
CA PHE A 486 -17.36 -8.22 29.20
C PHE A 486 -17.09 -9.42 28.28
N GLN A 487 -17.78 -10.53 28.51
CA GLN A 487 -17.59 -11.76 27.72
C GLN A 487 -17.90 -11.58 26.22
N THR A 488 -18.85 -10.72 25.89
CA THR A 488 -19.18 -10.30 24.54
C THR A 488 -19.22 -8.79 24.42
N ALA A 489 -18.70 -8.28 23.30
CA ALA A 489 -18.73 -6.86 22.97
C ALA A 489 -18.64 -6.66 21.45
N PHE A 490 -18.67 -5.39 21.04
CA PHE A 490 -18.35 -4.98 19.68
C PHE A 490 -16.88 -4.56 19.60
N PHE A 491 -16.20 -4.97 18.53
CA PHE A 491 -14.79 -4.64 18.30
C PHE A 491 -14.53 -4.15 16.88
N VAL A 492 -13.70 -3.11 16.78
CA VAL A 492 -13.35 -2.47 15.51
C VAL A 492 -11.84 -2.24 15.42
N ASP A 493 -11.29 -2.32 14.21
CA ASP A 493 -9.87 -2.04 13.97
C ASP A 493 -9.55 -0.56 14.10
N VAL A 494 -8.41 -0.24 14.71
CA VAL A 494 -7.93 1.14 14.87
C VAL A 494 -7.67 1.83 13.54
N GLN A 495 -7.24 1.11 12.50
CA GLN A 495 -6.99 1.70 11.19
C GLN A 495 -8.31 1.98 10.46
N ASP A 496 -9.33 1.13 10.64
CA ASP A 496 -10.68 1.40 10.14
C ASP A 496 -11.28 2.62 10.84
N VAL A 497 -11.21 2.70 12.18
CA VAL A 497 -11.67 3.88 12.94
C VAL A 497 -10.94 5.14 12.47
N ALA A 498 -9.62 5.07 12.28
CA ALA A 498 -8.84 6.19 11.79
C ALA A 498 -9.24 6.61 10.36
N LEU A 499 -9.56 5.64 9.50
CA LEU A 499 -10.04 5.90 8.15
C LEU A 499 -11.41 6.59 8.16
N ILE A 500 -12.31 6.20 9.07
CA ILE A 500 -13.59 6.89 9.23
C ILE A 500 -13.40 8.33 9.72
N HIS A 501 -12.45 8.61 10.61
CA HIS A 501 -12.11 10.00 10.97
C HIS A 501 -11.59 10.78 9.78
N VAL A 502 -10.70 10.18 8.97
CA VAL A 502 -10.21 10.80 7.72
C VAL A 502 -11.36 11.11 6.77
N ALA A 503 -12.27 10.16 6.56
CA ALA A 503 -13.45 10.36 5.72
C ALA A 503 -14.37 11.46 6.29
N ALA A 504 -14.61 11.48 7.60
CA ALA A 504 -15.44 12.50 8.25
C ALA A 504 -14.84 13.92 8.15
N LEU A 505 -13.52 14.05 8.06
CA LEU A 505 -12.84 15.32 7.82
C LEU A 505 -12.85 15.71 6.34
N LEU A 506 -12.59 14.75 5.46
CA LEU A 506 -12.24 15.03 4.07
C LEU A 506 -13.39 14.85 3.09
N ASP A 507 -14.45 14.10 3.41
CA ASP A 507 -15.52 13.80 2.47
C ASP A 507 -16.55 14.95 2.38
N PRO A 508 -16.75 15.56 1.19
CA PRO A 508 -17.73 16.60 1.00
C PRO A 508 -19.16 16.19 1.36
N GLU A 509 -19.49 14.89 1.23
CA GLU A 509 -20.84 14.36 1.42
C GLU A 509 -21.16 14.05 2.89
N VAL A 510 -20.15 13.91 3.74
CA VAL A 510 -20.35 13.62 5.17
C VAL A 510 -20.53 14.93 5.92
N LYS A 511 -21.75 15.20 6.37
CA LYS A 511 -22.13 16.42 7.10
C LYS A 511 -23.08 16.10 8.24
N ASP A 512 -22.84 16.70 9.40
CA ASP A 512 -23.70 16.60 10.59
C ASP A 512 -24.01 15.14 10.95
N ALA A 513 -23.02 14.26 10.72
CA ALA A 513 -23.17 12.82 10.81
C ALA A 513 -22.70 12.28 12.16
N ARG A 514 -23.41 11.26 12.66
CA ARG A 514 -23.00 10.45 13.81
C ARG A 514 -22.67 9.03 13.32
N LEU A 515 -21.41 8.82 12.99
CA LEU A 515 -20.88 7.64 12.31
C LEU A 515 -20.64 6.50 13.31
N GLN A 516 -21.53 5.52 13.31
CA GLN A 516 -21.37 4.31 14.12
C GLN A 516 -20.28 3.42 13.54
N THR A 517 -19.27 3.10 14.36
CA THR A 517 -18.09 2.33 13.96
C THR A 517 -17.88 1.16 14.91
N TRP A 518 -18.86 0.25 14.94
CA TRP A 518 -18.90 -0.84 15.93
C TRP A 518 -18.11 -2.07 15.49
N GLY A 519 -17.90 -2.27 14.20
CA GLY A 519 -17.16 -3.41 13.67
C GLY A 519 -17.89 -4.73 13.91
N HIS A 520 -17.18 -5.71 14.47
CA HIS A 520 -17.63 -7.07 14.68
C HIS A 520 -18.26 -7.25 16.07
N LYS A 521 -19.38 -7.96 16.12
CA LYS A 521 -19.87 -8.55 17.37
C LYS A 521 -19.05 -9.80 17.66
N ALA A 522 -18.41 -9.87 18.82
CA ALA A 522 -17.57 -11.01 19.17
C ALA A 522 -17.69 -11.39 20.65
N HIS A 523 -17.33 -12.63 20.93
CA HIS A 523 -17.22 -13.21 22.25
C HIS A 523 -15.78 -13.68 22.46
N TRP A 524 -15.30 -13.82 23.70
CA TRP A 524 -13.92 -14.31 23.94
C TRP A 524 -13.63 -15.68 23.34
N ASN A 525 -14.64 -16.53 23.20
CA ASN A 525 -14.53 -17.80 22.48
C ASN A 525 -14.21 -17.63 20.98
N ASP A 526 -14.41 -16.46 20.37
CA ASP A 526 -13.93 -16.16 19.01
C ASP A 526 -12.44 -15.76 18.99
N PHE A 527 -11.95 -15.16 20.08
CA PHE A 527 -10.56 -14.73 20.22
C PHE A 527 -9.64 -15.90 20.58
N LEU A 528 -10.04 -16.72 21.55
CA LEU A 528 -9.19 -17.75 22.16
C LEU A 528 -8.62 -18.76 21.12
N PRO A 529 -9.37 -19.26 20.13
CA PRO A 529 -8.81 -20.13 19.09
C PRO A 529 -7.73 -19.44 18.26
N ILE A 530 -7.96 -18.17 17.88
CA ILE A 530 -7.00 -17.37 17.10
C ILE A 530 -5.73 -17.14 17.93
N LEU A 531 -5.88 -16.78 19.21
CA LEU A 531 -4.77 -16.54 20.11
C LEU A 531 -3.93 -17.80 20.37
N ARG A 532 -4.58 -18.95 20.61
CA ARG A 532 -3.90 -20.24 20.79
C ARG A 532 -3.14 -20.67 19.54
N GLU A 533 -3.67 -20.40 18.34
CA GLU A 533 -2.96 -20.67 17.10
C GLU A 533 -1.74 -19.76 16.92
N LEU A 534 -1.88 -18.47 17.19
CA LEU A 534 -0.79 -17.50 17.03
C LEU A 534 0.26 -17.59 18.15
N ARG A 535 -0.09 -18.11 19.33
CA ARG A 535 0.80 -18.30 20.49
C ARG A 535 0.58 -19.70 21.10
N PRO A 536 0.98 -20.78 20.41
CA PRO A 536 0.69 -22.16 20.84
C PRO A 536 1.40 -22.57 22.13
N GLN A 537 2.49 -21.89 22.49
CA GLN A 537 3.22 -22.12 23.74
C GLN A 537 2.59 -21.43 24.95
N ARG A 538 1.67 -20.49 24.73
CA ARG A 538 1.00 -19.74 25.80
C ARG A 538 -0.25 -20.48 26.24
N LYS A 539 -0.39 -20.68 27.55
CA LYS A 539 -1.65 -21.14 28.14
C LYS A 539 -2.59 -19.94 28.31
N PHE A 540 -3.73 -20.00 27.64
CA PHE A 540 -4.83 -19.05 27.83
C PHE A 540 -5.91 -19.66 28.72
N ILE A 541 -6.84 -18.83 29.18
CA ILE A 541 -8.04 -19.27 29.89
C ILE A 541 -8.82 -20.32 29.07
N PRO A 542 -9.56 -21.23 29.73
CA PRO A 542 -10.48 -22.12 29.03
C PRO A 542 -11.58 -21.32 28.33
N GLU A 543 -12.21 -21.93 27.34
CA GLU A 543 -13.43 -21.36 26.74
C GLU A 543 -14.55 -21.29 27.78
N TYR A 544 -15.39 -20.27 27.66
CA TYR A 544 -16.57 -20.14 28.50
C TYR A 544 -17.62 -21.18 28.06
N PRO A 545 -18.26 -21.90 29.00
CA PRO A 545 -19.17 -23.01 28.70
C PRO A 545 -20.47 -22.57 28.02
N GLU A 546 -20.96 -21.38 28.37
CA GLU A 546 -22.12 -20.76 27.74
C GLU A 546 -21.65 -19.59 26.88
N THR A 547 -21.97 -19.62 25.59
CA THR A 547 -21.66 -18.51 24.67
C THR A 547 -22.94 -17.75 24.39
N PHE A 548 -22.94 -16.46 24.68
CA PHE A 548 -23.99 -15.54 24.26
C PHE A 548 -23.35 -14.37 23.50
N TYR A 549 -24.12 -13.81 22.57
CA TYR A 549 -23.74 -12.64 21.80
C TYR A 549 -24.75 -11.53 22.08
N LEU A 550 -24.29 -10.28 22.12
CA LEU A 550 -25.17 -9.13 22.26
C LEU A 550 -26.29 -9.19 21.21
N LYS A 551 -27.55 -8.92 21.57
CA LYS A 551 -28.64 -8.91 20.57
C LYS A 551 -28.75 -7.57 19.85
N LEU A 552 -28.25 -6.51 20.47
CA LEU A 552 -28.14 -5.17 19.89
C LEU A 552 -27.53 -5.17 18.49
N SER A 553 -27.98 -4.21 17.69
CA SER A 553 -27.47 -3.91 16.36
C SER A 553 -27.47 -2.40 16.11
N THR A 554 -26.73 -1.95 15.10
CA THR A 554 -26.75 -0.56 14.63
C THR A 554 -26.56 -0.55 13.12
N ASP A 555 -27.03 0.50 12.46
CA ASP A 555 -26.72 0.71 11.05
C ASP A 555 -25.28 1.20 10.89
N GLN A 556 -24.47 0.39 10.22
CA GLN A 556 -23.07 0.70 9.90
C GLN A 556 -22.85 0.92 8.40
N SER A 557 -23.91 0.98 7.58
CA SER A 557 -23.80 0.99 6.12
C SER A 557 -23.03 2.20 5.61
N GLU A 558 -23.25 3.38 6.22
CA GLU A 558 -22.54 4.61 5.87
C GLU A 558 -21.04 4.48 6.17
N SER A 559 -20.66 4.00 7.35
CA SER A 559 -19.26 3.79 7.71
C SER A 559 -18.59 2.79 6.75
N VAL A 560 -19.26 1.67 6.44
CA VAL A 560 -18.75 0.68 5.47
C VAL A 560 -18.63 1.29 4.06
N ALA A 561 -19.58 2.11 3.63
CA ALA A 561 -19.49 2.83 2.35
C ALA A 561 -18.29 3.79 2.32
N LEU A 562 -17.98 4.46 3.43
CA LEU A 562 -16.79 5.30 3.56
C LEU A 562 -15.50 4.49 3.50
N LEU A 563 -15.43 3.31 4.13
CA LEU A 563 -14.27 2.39 3.99
C LEU A 563 -14.06 1.99 2.52
N LYS A 564 -15.16 1.69 1.82
CA LYS A 564 -15.09 1.36 0.38
C LYS A 564 -14.60 2.53 -0.45
N LYS A 565 -15.14 3.74 -0.21
CA LYS A 565 -14.80 4.96 -0.93
C LYS A 565 -13.35 5.40 -0.70
N TRP A 566 -12.86 5.32 0.53
CA TRP A 566 -11.57 5.89 0.95
C TRP A 566 -10.41 4.91 1.04
N ALA A 567 -10.67 3.60 1.03
CA ALA A 567 -9.64 2.55 1.01
C ALA A 567 -9.96 1.35 0.11
N GLY A 568 -11.07 1.35 -0.62
CA GLY A 568 -11.44 0.20 -1.47
C GLY A 568 -11.91 -1.04 -0.70
N GLN A 569 -12.10 -0.92 0.62
CA GLN A 569 -12.39 -2.03 1.54
C GLN A 569 -13.89 -2.32 1.62
N ASP A 570 -14.31 -3.56 1.30
CA ASP A 570 -15.73 -3.99 1.22
C ASP A 570 -16.40 -4.30 2.57
N GLY A 571 -15.86 -3.81 3.68
CA GLY A 571 -16.34 -4.09 5.02
C GLY A 571 -15.32 -3.74 6.11
N TRP A 572 -15.57 -4.15 7.34
CA TRP A 572 -14.60 -4.02 8.43
C TRP A 572 -13.45 -5.02 8.27
N LYS A 573 -12.25 -4.64 8.69
CA LYS A 573 -11.08 -5.53 8.71
C LYS A 573 -11.40 -6.81 9.52
N PRO A 574 -11.09 -8.01 9.03
CA PRO A 574 -11.45 -9.26 9.72
C PRO A 574 -10.83 -9.39 11.11
N LEU A 575 -11.58 -9.89 12.10
CA LEU A 575 -11.12 -10.04 13.50
C LEU A 575 -9.76 -10.74 13.63
N ARG A 576 -9.53 -11.84 12.89
CA ARG A 576 -8.24 -12.54 12.88
C ARG A 576 -7.07 -11.64 12.45
N GLN A 577 -7.29 -10.80 11.43
CA GLN A 577 -6.27 -9.88 10.96
C GLN A 577 -5.98 -8.82 12.02
N ILE A 578 -7.02 -8.25 12.64
CA ILE A 578 -6.90 -7.28 13.75
C ILE A 578 -6.05 -7.86 14.88
N ILE A 579 -6.36 -9.09 15.33
CA ILE A 579 -5.63 -9.76 16.42
C ILE A 579 -4.18 -10.03 16.01
N THR A 580 -3.95 -10.48 14.77
CA THR A 580 -2.62 -10.77 14.25
C THR A 580 -1.75 -9.51 14.21
N GLU A 581 -2.27 -8.41 13.68
CA GLU A 581 -1.59 -7.11 13.62
C GLU A 581 -1.31 -6.55 15.02
N ALA A 582 -2.18 -6.82 16.00
CA ALA A 582 -1.97 -6.39 17.38
C ALA A 582 -0.80 -7.13 18.06
N ILE A 583 -0.78 -8.47 17.99
CA ILE A 583 0.15 -9.28 18.80
C ILE A 583 1.48 -9.59 18.12
N ASN A 584 1.54 -9.56 16.78
CA ASN A 584 2.80 -9.75 16.05
C ASN A 584 3.59 -8.43 15.87
N ASN A 585 3.09 -7.34 16.43
CA ASN A 585 3.78 -6.06 16.40
C ASN A 585 4.97 -6.06 17.38
N PRO A 586 6.13 -5.45 17.03
CA PRO A 586 7.28 -5.35 17.94
C PRO A 586 7.00 -4.63 19.27
N CYS A 587 5.98 -3.77 19.33
CA CYS A 587 5.53 -3.12 20.57
C CYS A 587 4.84 -4.10 21.53
N TRP A 588 4.43 -5.27 21.05
CA TRP A 588 3.83 -6.32 21.86
C TRP A 588 4.91 -7.14 22.55
N LYS A 589 5.15 -6.84 23.84
CA LYS A 589 6.19 -7.50 24.65
C LYS A 589 5.68 -8.60 25.57
N THR A 590 4.39 -8.94 25.50
CA THR A 590 3.79 -9.97 26.36
C THR A 590 3.92 -11.31 25.64
N GLU A 591 4.87 -12.15 26.10
CA GLU A 591 5.25 -13.42 25.43
C GLU A 591 4.11 -14.41 25.22
#